data_AF-A0A2J6HPK5-F1
#
_entry.id   AF-A0A2J6HPK5-F1
#
_cell.length_a   1.000
_cell.length_b   1.000
_cell.length_c   1.000
_cell.angle_alpha   90.00
_cell.angle_beta   90.00
_cell.angle_gamma   90.00
#
_symmetry.space_group_name_H-M   'P 1'
#
loop_
_entity.id
_entity.type
_entity.pdbx_description
1 polymer ?
#
loop_
_entity_poly.entity_id
_entity_poly.type
_entity_poly.pdbx_seq_one_letter_code
_entity_poly.pdbx_strand_id
1 'polypeptide(L)'
;MFSGTYVILALILMQTSLLAQENSKNDSSKQDEVRQYRTAMFMKQSQRINQKIDTFFSKPNPKTATYLSLFPGLGQIYNKKYWKLPIVYAGFGVIGYFAFNNRDYYLQYKEAYACKVNEGDDCENPLAQNYSAQNLQTIRDGYRRNMELSFIFMGFWYILQMLDATVDAHLYYWEIDE
;
A
#
# COMPACT_ATOMS: atom_id res chain seq x y z
N MET A 1 -13.24 66.75 -46.30
CA MET A 1 -14.38 66.34 -45.45
C MET A 1 -14.23 64.88 -44.98
N PHE A 2 -13.04 64.45 -44.53
CA PHE A 2 -12.74 63.03 -44.22
C PHE A 2 -12.06 62.81 -42.85
N SER A 3 -11.80 63.83 -42.03
CA SER A 3 -11.12 63.63 -40.73
C SER A 3 -12.06 63.28 -39.57
N GLY A 4 -13.33 63.71 -39.60
CA GLY A 4 -14.27 63.51 -38.48
C GLY A 4 -14.80 62.08 -38.34
N THR A 5 -14.88 61.32 -39.43
CA THR A 5 -15.42 59.94 -39.43
C THR A 5 -14.50 58.94 -38.75
N TYR A 6 -13.18 59.08 -38.90
CA TYR A 6 -12.20 58.20 -38.23
C TYR A 6 -12.18 58.39 -36.71
N VAL A 7 -12.41 59.60 -36.21
CA VAL A 7 -12.47 59.88 -34.76
C VAL A 7 -13.70 59.23 -34.13
N ILE A 8 -14.85 59.30 -34.81
CA ILE A 8 -16.09 58.67 -34.33
C ILE A 8 -15.97 57.14 -34.35
N LEU A 9 -15.39 56.56 -35.41
CA LEU A 9 -15.11 55.12 -35.47
C LEU A 9 -14.12 54.66 -34.38
N ALA A 10 -13.09 55.46 -34.08
CA ALA A 10 -12.13 55.15 -33.02
C ALA A 10 -12.79 55.17 -31.63
N LEU A 11 -13.70 56.10 -31.36
CA LEU A 11 -14.44 56.16 -30.09
C LEU A 11 -15.40 54.99 -29.93
N ILE A 12 -16.08 54.57 -31.00
CA ILE A 12 -16.96 53.39 -30.97
C ILE A 12 -16.13 52.12 -30.72
N LEU A 13 -14.99 51.95 -31.41
CA LEU A 13 -14.10 50.81 -31.20
C LEU A 13 -13.55 50.78 -29.76
N MET A 14 -13.19 51.93 -29.20
CA MET A 14 -12.71 52.05 -27.81
C MET A 14 -13.79 51.72 -26.77
N GLN A 15 -15.06 52.06 -27.04
CA GLN A 15 -16.17 51.68 -26.16
C GLN A 15 -16.45 50.17 -26.20
N THR A 16 -16.37 49.56 -27.39
CA THR A 16 -16.57 48.11 -27.53
C THR A 16 -15.48 47.28 -26.85
N SER A 17 -14.22 47.77 -26.83
CA SER A 17 -13.14 47.08 -26.12
C SER A 17 -13.25 47.18 -24.59
N LEU A 18 -13.74 48.30 -24.06
CA LEU A 18 -14.01 48.46 -22.63
C LEU A 18 -15.14 47.53 -22.14
N LEU A 19 -16.25 47.44 -22.89
CA LEU A 19 -17.34 46.53 -22.57
C LEU A 19 -16.92 45.05 -22.67
N ALA A 20 -16.06 44.70 -23.63
CA ALA A 20 -15.51 43.35 -23.74
C ALA A 20 -14.60 43.00 -22.55
N GLN A 21 -13.80 43.97 -22.07
CA GLN A 21 -12.94 43.79 -20.90
C GLN A 21 -13.74 43.67 -19.60
N GLU A 22 -14.83 44.42 -19.46
CA GLU A 22 -15.74 44.34 -18.31
C GLU A 22 -16.48 43.00 -18.27
N ASN A 23 -17.00 42.54 -19.41
CA ASN A 23 -17.63 41.23 -19.51
C ASN A 23 -16.66 40.08 -19.20
N SER A 24 -15.41 40.16 -19.67
CA SER A 24 -14.39 39.16 -19.37
C SER A 24 -14.02 39.13 -17.88
N LYS A 25 -13.89 40.28 -17.22
CA LYS A 25 -13.64 40.35 -15.76
C LYS A 25 -14.82 39.81 -14.95
N ASN A 26 -16.05 40.10 -15.39
CA ASN A 26 -17.26 39.62 -14.72
C ASN A 26 -17.46 38.10 -14.90
N ASP A 27 -17.03 37.54 -16.04
CA ASP A 27 -17.05 36.10 -16.25
C ASP A 27 -15.98 35.39 -15.41
N SER A 28 -14.77 35.96 -15.33
CA SER A 28 -13.73 35.44 -14.43
C SER A 28 -14.13 35.50 -12.96
N SER A 29 -14.77 36.59 -12.50
CA SER A 29 -15.20 36.70 -11.10
C SER A 29 -16.29 35.69 -10.76
N LYS A 30 -17.25 35.45 -11.67
CA LYS A 30 -18.25 34.39 -11.51
C LYS A 30 -17.63 32.99 -11.50
N GLN A 31 -16.64 32.75 -12.36
CA GLN A 31 -15.94 31.47 -12.42
C GLN A 31 -15.13 31.21 -11.14
N ASP A 32 -14.49 32.23 -10.59
CA ASP A 32 -13.76 32.16 -9.32
C ASP A 32 -14.70 31.92 -8.14
N GLU A 33 -15.88 32.56 -8.12
CA GLU A 33 -16.90 32.31 -7.10
C GLU A 33 -17.39 30.85 -7.15
N VAL A 34 -17.72 30.35 -8.35
CA VAL A 34 -18.14 28.95 -8.55
C VAL A 34 -17.03 27.98 -8.12
N ARG A 35 -15.76 28.28 -8.42
CA ARG A 35 -14.61 27.48 -7.99
C ARG A 35 -14.49 27.47 -6.46
N GLN A 36 -14.68 28.62 -5.82
CA GLN A 36 -14.66 28.73 -4.36
C GLN A 36 -15.79 27.92 -3.71
N TYR A 37 -17.03 28.01 -4.22
CA TYR A 37 -18.15 27.21 -3.70
C TYR A 37 -17.93 25.70 -3.87
N ARG A 38 -17.44 25.25 -5.04
CA ARG A 38 -17.09 23.85 -5.26
C ARG A 38 -16.01 23.39 -4.27
N THR A 39 -14.97 24.20 -4.09
CA THR A 39 -13.87 23.88 -3.15
C THR A 39 -14.37 23.81 -1.71
N ALA A 40 -15.20 24.76 -1.27
CA ALA A 40 -15.81 24.74 0.05
C ALA A 40 -16.73 23.51 0.25
N MET A 41 -17.48 23.12 -0.79
CA MET A 41 -18.33 21.93 -0.77
C MET A 41 -17.51 20.64 -0.64
N PHE A 42 -16.43 20.50 -1.40
CA PHE A 42 -15.49 19.38 -1.28
C PHE A 42 -14.84 19.32 0.10
N MET A 43 -14.39 20.47 0.64
CA MET A 43 -13.80 20.55 1.98
C MET A 43 -14.81 20.18 3.08
N LYS A 44 -16.06 20.63 2.97
CA LYS A 44 -17.12 20.25 3.91
C LYS A 44 -17.46 18.76 3.82
N GLN A 45 -17.42 18.19 2.62
CA GLN A 45 -17.62 16.76 2.42
C GLN A 45 -16.45 15.94 2.98
N SER A 46 -15.20 16.34 2.74
CA SER A 46 -14.02 15.66 3.30
C SER A 46 -13.97 15.74 4.82
N GLN A 47 -14.33 16.89 5.41
CA GLN A 47 -14.48 17.04 6.86
C GLN A 47 -15.55 16.09 7.42
N ARG A 48 -16.70 15.94 6.77
CA ARG A 48 -17.74 14.98 7.19
C ARG A 48 -17.27 13.52 7.08
N ILE A 49 -16.51 13.20 6.04
CA ILE A 49 -15.92 11.86 5.86
C ILE A 49 -14.91 11.61 6.98
N ASN A 50 -13.99 12.53 7.25
CA ASN A 50 -13.03 12.42 8.33
C ASN A 50 -13.71 12.34 9.70
N GLN A 51 -14.73 13.16 9.96
CA GLN A 51 -15.50 13.11 11.19
C GLN A 51 -16.25 11.78 11.35
N LYS A 52 -16.79 11.20 10.27
CA LYS A 52 -17.38 9.86 10.30
C LYS A 52 -16.34 8.76 10.55
N ILE A 53 -15.17 8.89 9.94
CA ILE A 53 -14.03 7.98 10.15
C ILE A 53 -13.58 8.05 11.61
N ASP A 54 -13.37 9.25 12.15
CA ASP A 54 -12.95 9.47 13.53
C ASP A 54 -13.98 8.96 14.54
N THR A 55 -15.27 9.21 14.31
CA THR A 55 -16.34 8.69 15.18
C THR A 55 -16.49 7.18 15.10
N PHE A 56 -16.23 6.58 13.93
CA PHE A 56 -16.21 5.12 13.74
C PHE A 56 -15.04 4.45 14.47
N PHE A 57 -13.86 5.08 14.48
CA PHE A 57 -12.71 4.63 15.27
C PHE A 57 -12.81 4.99 16.76
N SER A 58 -13.66 5.97 17.14
CA SER A 58 -13.82 6.44 18.53
C SER A 58 -14.86 5.66 19.33
N LYS A 59 -15.71 4.85 18.69
CA LYS A 59 -16.61 3.91 19.37
C LYS A 59 -16.26 2.47 18.96
N PRO A 60 -15.15 1.92 19.46
CA PRO A 60 -14.73 0.57 19.13
C PRO A 60 -15.76 -0.45 19.60
N ASN A 61 -16.53 -1.02 18.67
CA ASN A 61 -17.40 -2.15 18.95
C ASN A 61 -16.55 -3.45 18.92
N PRO A 62 -16.62 -4.29 19.97
CA PRO A 62 -15.73 -5.45 20.15
C PRO A 62 -15.77 -6.39 18.96
N LYS A 63 -17.00 -6.63 18.48
CA LYS A 63 -17.27 -7.64 17.46
C LYS A 63 -16.67 -7.25 16.11
N THR A 64 -16.65 -5.95 15.80
CA THR A 64 -16.00 -5.41 14.60
C THR A 64 -14.49 -5.38 14.73
N ALA A 65 -13.93 -5.06 15.90
CA ALA A 65 -12.48 -5.10 16.13
C ALA A 65 -11.92 -6.53 15.96
N THR A 66 -12.64 -7.54 16.46
CA THR A 66 -12.29 -8.96 16.28
C THR A 66 -12.41 -9.42 14.82
N TYR A 67 -13.44 -8.96 14.09
CA TYR A 67 -13.58 -9.29 12.66
C TYR A 67 -12.52 -8.62 11.79
N LEU A 68 -12.11 -7.39 12.12
CA LEU A 68 -11.05 -6.66 11.42
C LEU A 68 -9.66 -7.19 11.78
N SER A 69 -9.45 -7.76 12.98
CA SER A 69 -8.17 -8.38 13.36
C SER A 69 -7.88 -9.71 12.66
N LEU A 70 -8.87 -10.33 11.99
CA LEU A 70 -8.62 -11.53 11.17
C LEU A 70 -7.65 -11.25 10.03
N PHE A 71 -7.59 -10.01 9.53
CA PHE A 71 -6.62 -9.60 8.54
C PHE A 71 -5.39 -9.00 9.22
N PRO A 72 -4.17 -9.45 8.84
CA PRO A 72 -2.96 -9.03 9.51
C PRO A 72 -2.78 -7.50 9.37
N GLY A 73 -2.70 -6.81 10.51
CA GLY A 73 -2.53 -5.35 10.59
C GLY A 73 -3.82 -4.54 10.74
N LEU A 74 -5.00 -5.04 10.31
CA LEU A 74 -6.24 -4.25 10.33
C LEU A 74 -6.78 -4.02 11.75
N GLY A 75 -6.55 -4.96 12.69
CA GLY A 75 -6.85 -4.75 14.11
C GLY A 75 -5.95 -3.71 14.80
N GLN A 76 -4.69 -3.61 14.38
CA GLN A 76 -3.73 -2.62 14.92
C GLN A 76 -4.03 -1.20 14.43
N ILE A 77 -4.50 -1.06 13.18
CA ILE A 77 -4.98 0.20 12.60
C ILE A 77 -6.24 0.69 13.33
N TYR A 78 -7.19 -0.23 13.61
CA TYR A 78 -8.42 0.10 14.32
C TYR A 78 -8.16 0.60 15.75
N ASN A 79 -7.15 0.05 16.44
CA ASN A 79 -6.80 0.43 17.81
C ASN A 79 -5.74 1.54 17.91
N LYS A 80 -5.41 2.23 16.80
CA LYS A 80 -4.37 3.29 16.69
C LYS A 80 -2.97 2.91 17.21
N LYS A 81 -2.69 1.63 17.47
CA LYS A 81 -1.38 1.15 17.96
C LYS A 81 -0.40 0.91 16.79
N TYR A 82 -0.18 1.95 15.97
CA TYR A 82 0.66 1.88 14.76
C TYR A 82 2.13 1.54 15.03
N TRP A 83 2.62 1.80 16.24
CA TRP A 83 4.02 1.54 16.61
C TRP A 83 4.38 0.05 16.59
N LYS A 84 3.41 -0.87 16.69
CA LYS A 84 3.64 -2.32 16.58
C LYS A 84 3.83 -2.77 15.12
N LEU A 85 3.27 -2.03 14.14
CA LEU A 85 3.29 -2.43 12.73
C LEU A 85 4.71 -2.63 12.16
N PRO A 86 5.71 -1.74 12.41
CA PRO A 86 7.07 -1.97 11.94
C PRO A 86 7.63 -3.33 12.38
N ILE A 87 7.32 -3.79 13.60
CA ILE A 87 7.78 -5.09 14.11
C ILE A 87 7.11 -6.23 13.35
N VAL A 88 5.80 -6.14 13.14
CA VAL A 88 5.02 -7.14 12.40
C VAL A 88 5.55 -7.31 10.98
N TYR A 89 5.69 -6.21 10.25
CA TYR A 89 6.18 -6.22 8.88
C TYR A 89 7.66 -6.59 8.79
N ALA A 90 8.48 -6.21 9.78
CA ALA A 90 9.87 -6.67 9.86
C ALA A 90 9.93 -8.19 10.03
N GLY A 91 9.11 -8.77 10.91
CA GLY A 91 9.03 -10.22 11.09
C GLY A 91 8.63 -10.95 9.81
N PHE A 92 7.55 -10.50 9.14
CA PHE A 92 7.17 -11.06 7.84
C PHE A 92 8.24 -10.86 6.77
N GLY A 93 8.91 -9.70 6.76
CA GLY A 93 9.98 -9.39 5.83
C GLY A 93 11.19 -10.32 6.00
N VAL A 94 11.63 -10.56 7.24
CA VAL A 94 12.73 -11.48 7.55
C VAL A 94 12.37 -12.91 7.15
N ILE A 95 11.22 -13.41 7.58
CA ILE A 95 10.79 -14.77 7.27
C ILE A 95 10.60 -14.94 5.75
N GLY A 96 9.99 -13.96 5.08
CA GLY A 96 9.81 -13.93 3.64
C GLY A 96 11.15 -13.95 2.90
N TYR A 97 12.12 -13.12 3.32
CA TYR A 97 13.48 -13.12 2.75
C TYR A 97 14.11 -14.51 2.81
N PHE A 98 14.07 -15.17 3.98
CA PHE A 98 14.59 -16.53 4.10
C PHE A 98 13.82 -17.53 3.23
N ALA A 99 12.49 -17.43 3.14
CA ALA A 99 11.68 -18.32 2.31
C ALA A 99 12.07 -18.23 0.82
N PHE A 100 12.16 -17.01 0.28
CA PHE A 100 12.53 -16.78 -1.12
C PHE A 100 13.99 -17.16 -1.39
N ASN A 101 14.91 -16.76 -0.52
CA ASN A 101 16.33 -17.09 -0.68
C ASN A 101 16.56 -18.61 -0.68
N ASN A 102 15.97 -19.35 0.27
CA ASN A 102 16.08 -20.81 0.29
C ASN A 102 15.38 -21.46 -0.92
N ARG A 103 14.28 -20.90 -1.41
CA ARG A 103 13.60 -21.37 -2.63
C ARG A 103 14.48 -21.21 -3.86
N ASP A 104 15.13 -20.06 -4.03
CA ASP A 104 15.95 -19.80 -5.21
C ASP A 104 17.19 -20.69 -5.24
N TYR A 105 17.84 -20.91 -4.09
CA TYR A 105 18.91 -21.90 -4.01
C TYR A 105 18.38 -23.31 -4.24
N TYR A 106 17.24 -23.69 -3.66
CA TYR A 106 16.63 -24.99 -3.92
C TYR A 106 16.41 -25.25 -5.41
N LEU A 107 15.91 -24.26 -6.16
CA LEU A 107 15.70 -24.40 -7.61
C LEU A 107 17.03 -24.56 -8.37
N GLN A 108 18.05 -23.77 -8.06
CA GLN A 108 19.36 -23.88 -8.69
C GLN A 108 20.00 -25.26 -8.46
N TYR A 109 19.99 -25.75 -7.21
CA TYR A 109 20.53 -27.08 -6.90
C TYR A 109 19.66 -28.22 -7.43
N LYS A 110 18.34 -28.03 -7.54
CA LYS A 110 17.44 -28.98 -8.17
C LYS A 110 17.73 -29.14 -9.65
N GLU A 111 17.94 -28.03 -10.36
CA GLU A 111 18.27 -28.02 -11.79
C GLU A 111 19.65 -28.64 -12.02
N ALA A 112 20.67 -28.23 -11.26
CA ALA A 112 22.00 -28.82 -11.33
C ALA A 112 22.00 -30.32 -11.05
N TYR A 113 21.25 -30.77 -10.04
CA TYR A 113 21.09 -32.20 -9.74
C TYR A 113 20.41 -32.95 -10.90
N ALA A 114 19.31 -32.40 -11.44
CA ALA A 114 18.59 -33.03 -12.55
C ALA A 114 19.48 -33.17 -13.80
N CYS A 115 20.22 -32.11 -14.14
CA CYS A 115 21.18 -32.12 -15.24
C CYS A 115 22.28 -33.17 -15.01
N LYS A 116 22.89 -33.21 -13.82
CA LYS A 116 23.95 -34.19 -13.49
C LYS A 116 23.46 -35.64 -13.57
N VAL A 117 22.22 -35.91 -13.17
CA VAL A 117 21.64 -37.26 -13.22
C VAL A 117 21.28 -37.69 -14.64
N ASN A 118 20.81 -36.76 -15.49
CA ASN A 118 20.36 -37.07 -16.85
C ASN A 118 21.51 -37.10 -17.86
N GLU A 119 22.43 -36.13 -17.76
CA GLU A 119 23.47 -35.86 -18.77
C GLU A 119 24.87 -36.25 -18.26
N GLY A 120 25.03 -36.57 -16.97
CA GLY A 120 26.30 -37.02 -16.42
C GLY A 120 27.39 -35.94 -16.51
N ASP A 121 28.49 -36.24 -17.21
CA ASP A 121 29.62 -35.32 -17.36
C ASP A 121 29.44 -34.31 -18.51
N ASP A 122 28.46 -34.51 -19.39
CA ASP A 122 28.15 -33.58 -20.48
C ASP A 122 27.32 -32.36 -20.03
N CYS A 123 26.89 -32.33 -18.77
CA CYS A 123 26.10 -31.24 -18.21
C CYS A 123 26.90 -29.92 -18.14
N GLU A 124 26.39 -28.86 -18.77
CA GLU A 124 27.01 -27.51 -18.79
C GLU A 124 26.75 -26.68 -17.52
N ASN A 125 25.96 -27.18 -16.56
CA ASN A 125 25.67 -26.43 -15.34
C ASN A 125 26.92 -26.34 -14.43
N PRO A 126 27.37 -25.13 -14.04
CA PRO A 126 28.60 -24.96 -13.26
C PRO A 126 28.51 -25.61 -11.87
N LEU A 127 27.33 -25.68 -11.25
CA LEU A 127 27.15 -26.37 -9.98
C LEU A 127 27.25 -27.90 -10.15
N ALA A 128 26.77 -28.43 -11.28
CA ALA A 128 26.84 -29.85 -11.58
C ALA A 128 28.28 -30.35 -11.83
N GLN A 129 29.14 -29.48 -12.37
CA GLN A 129 30.55 -29.81 -12.62
C GLN A 129 31.40 -29.80 -11.33
N ASN A 130 31.08 -28.90 -10.39
CA ASN A 130 31.85 -28.73 -9.15
C ASN A 130 31.45 -29.68 -8.01
N TYR A 131 30.29 -30.31 -8.09
CA TYR A 131 29.74 -31.16 -7.03
C TYR A 131 29.31 -32.54 -7.54
N SER A 132 29.46 -33.57 -6.70
CA SER A 132 28.90 -34.89 -6.98
C SER A 132 27.36 -34.87 -6.90
N ALA A 133 26.70 -35.82 -7.57
CA ALA A 133 25.24 -35.95 -7.52
C ALA A 133 24.70 -36.08 -6.08
N GLN A 134 25.41 -36.81 -5.21
CA GLN A 134 25.06 -36.96 -3.79
C GLN A 134 25.19 -35.65 -3.01
N ASN A 135 26.23 -34.85 -3.29
CA ASN A 135 26.40 -33.54 -2.65
C ASN A 135 25.29 -32.58 -3.09
N LEU A 136 25.00 -32.52 -4.39
CA LEU A 136 23.91 -31.71 -4.95
C LEU A 136 22.55 -32.09 -4.34
N GLN A 137 22.28 -33.39 -4.20
CA GLN A 137 21.07 -33.89 -3.55
C GLN A 137 20.97 -33.42 -2.10
N THR A 138 22.04 -33.57 -1.33
CA THR A 138 22.07 -33.20 0.09
C THR A 138 21.86 -31.69 0.27
N ILE A 139 22.52 -30.87 -0.55
CA ILE A 139 22.39 -29.42 -0.51
C ILE A 139 20.97 -29.00 -0.92
N ARG A 140 20.45 -29.54 -2.03
CA ARG A 140 19.07 -29.33 -2.48
C ARG A 140 18.06 -29.64 -1.38
N ASP A 141 18.17 -30.81 -0.75
CA ASP A 141 17.23 -31.24 0.29
C ASP A 141 17.35 -30.37 1.56
N GLY A 142 18.54 -29.86 1.86
CA GLY A 142 18.77 -28.85 2.89
C GLY A 142 18.00 -27.55 2.63
N TYR A 143 18.14 -26.98 1.43
CA TYR A 143 17.41 -25.77 1.03
C TYR A 143 15.90 -25.99 0.97
N ARG A 144 15.44 -27.16 0.50
CA ARG A 144 14.02 -27.53 0.53
C ARG A 144 13.47 -27.49 1.95
N ARG A 145 14.15 -28.16 2.89
CA ARG A 145 13.76 -28.20 4.30
C ARG A 145 13.73 -26.80 4.91
N ASN A 146 14.74 -25.97 4.64
CA ASN A 146 14.78 -24.61 5.16
C ASN A 146 13.65 -23.73 4.62
N MET A 147 13.32 -23.86 3.33
CA MET A 147 12.18 -23.18 2.72
C MET A 147 10.86 -23.62 3.39
N GLU A 148 10.65 -24.93 3.57
CA GLU A 148 9.48 -25.49 4.28
C GLU A 148 9.41 -24.96 5.71
N LEU A 149 10.53 -24.92 6.43
CA LEU A 149 10.62 -24.33 7.77
C LEU A 149 10.28 -22.84 7.77
N SER A 150 10.74 -22.05 6.79
CA SER A 150 10.37 -20.64 6.68
C SER A 150 8.87 -20.46 6.52
N PHE A 151 8.18 -21.31 5.74
CA PHE A 151 6.72 -21.26 5.64
C PHE A 151 6.02 -21.66 6.95
N ILE A 152 6.54 -22.63 7.69
CA ILE A 152 6.03 -22.98 9.02
C ILE A 152 6.18 -21.79 9.97
N PHE A 153 7.35 -21.15 10.00
CA PHE A 153 7.58 -19.95 10.81
C PHE A 153 6.69 -18.78 10.37
N MET A 154 6.39 -18.66 9.08
CA MET A 154 5.47 -17.64 8.58
C MET A 154 4.04 -17.86 9.12
N GLY A 155 3.57 -19.11 9.12
CA GLY A 155 2.28 -19.48 9.72
C GLY A 155 2.26 -19.26 11.24
N PHE A 156 3.33 -19.65 11.94
CA PHE A 156 3.48 -19.42 13.36
C PHE A 156 3.47 -17.92 13.71
N TRP A 157 4.21 -17.11 12.96
CA TRP A 157 4.23 -15.65 13.09
C TRP A 157 2.84 -15.05 12.87
N TYR A 158 2.12 -15.52 11.85
CA TYR A 158 0.75 -15.10 11.58
C TYR A 158 -0.20 -15.40 12.76
N ILE A 159 -0.10 -16.59 13.36
CA ILE A 159 -0.91 -16.96 14.54
C ILE A 159 -0.58 -16.07 15.73
N LEU A 160 0.70 -15.79 15.99
CA LEU A 160 1.10 -14.86 17.06
C LEU A 160 0.49 -13.48 16.87
N GLN A 161 0.43 -12.98 15.64
CA GLN A 161 -0.21 -11.70 15.35
C GLN A 161 -1.71 -11.69 15.63
N MET A 162 -2.41 -12.79 15.37
CA MET A 162 -3.83 -12.92 15.71
C MET A 162 -4.06 -12.98 17.22
N LEU A 163 -3.21 -13.70 17.95
CA LEU A 163 -3.28 -13.80 19.41
C LEU A 163 -3.06 -12.45 20.09
N ASP A 164 -2.01 -11.70 19.69
CA ASP A 164 -1.73 -10.36 20.24
C ASP A 164 -2.93 -9.42 20.06
N ALA A 165 -3.54 -9.42 18.87
CA ALA A 165 -4.72 -8.61 18.60
C ALA A 165 -5.96 -9.05 19.41
N THR A 166 -6.14 -10.35 19.62
CA THR A 166 -7.27 -10.89 20.39
C THR A 166 -7.15 -10.56 21.87
N VAL A 167 -5.94 -10.68 22.44
CA VAL A 167 -5.66 -10.32 23.84
C VAL A 167 -5.81 -8.81 24.06
N ASP A 168 -5.26 -7.98 23.17
CA ASP A 168 -5.42 -6.52 23.22
C ASP A 168 -6.91 -6.10 23.19
N ALA A 169 -7.73 -6.79 22.38
CA ALA A 169 -9.16 -6.52 22.29
C ALA A 169 -9.89 -6.89 23.58
N HIS A 170 -9.59 -8.04 24.20
CA HIS A 170 -10.26 -8.46 25.43
C HIS A 170 -9.91 -7.58 26.64
N LEU A 171 -8.67 -7.12 26.76
CA LEU A 171 -8.25 -6.26 27.88
C LEU A 171 -8.85 -4.84 27.78
N TYR A 172 -9.02 -4.30 26.57
CA TYR A 172 -9.58 -2.97 26.37
C TYR A 172 -11.04 -2.82 26.88
N TYR A 173 -11.84 -3.90 26.88
CA TYR A 173 -13.20 -3.86 27.42
C TYR A 173 -13.27 -3.80 28.95
N TRP A 174 -12.22 -4.20 29.65
CA TRP A 174 -12.21 -4.23 31.11
C TRP A 174 -11.86 -2.87 31.73
N GLU A 175 -11.05 -2.05 31.05
CA GLU A 175 -10.70 -0.69 31.50
C GLU A 175 -11.84 0.35 31.30
N ILE A 176 -12.91 0.02 30.56
CA ILE A 176 -14.00 0.97 30.22
C ILE A 176 -15.20 0.86 31.16
N ASP A 177 -15.25 -0.18 32.01
CA ASP A 177 -16.32 -0.40 33.00
C ASP A 177 -15.97 0.12 34.42
N GLU A 178 -14.92 0.96 34.57
CA GLU A 178 -14.67 1.84 35.73
C GLU A 178 -14.62 3.32 35.30
#